data_AF-A0A973MJT6-F1
#
_entry.id   AF-A0A973MJT6-F1
#
_cell.length_a   1.000
_cell.length_b   1.000
_cell.length_c   1.000
_cell.angle_alpha   90.00
_cell.angle_beta   90.00
_cell.angle_gamma   90.00
#
_symmetry.space_group_name_H-M   'P 1'
#
loop_
_entity.id
_entity.type
_entity.pdbx_description
1 polymer ?
#
loop_
_entity_poly.entity_id
_entity_poly.type
_entity_poly.pdbx_seq_one_letter_code
_entity_poly.pdbx_strand_id
1 'polypeptide(L)'
;MNRIPPECARLAVELRMLRLRSALTLTALAEETCYSKSSWHRYLTGTALPPLPAVQALCRLAGDSQPRLHALWELAETAWSGRDSTTPAATPALAA
;
A
#
# COMPACT_ATOMS: atom_id res chain seq x y z
N MET A 1 -1.39 21.62 -6.50
CA MET A 1 -2.29 20.49 -6.17
C MET A 1 -1.66 19.19 -6.62
N ASN A 2 -1.16 18.34 -5.72
CA ASN A 2 -0.74 16.99 -6.09
C ASN A 2 -1.98 16.10 -6.22
N ARG A 3 -2.49 15.91 -7.44
CA ARG A 3 -3.73 15.15 -7.67
C ARG A 3 -3.42 13.65 -7.60
N ILE A 4 -3.84 13.01 -6.51
CA ILE A 4 -3.82 11.54 -6.32
C ILE A 4 -4.77 10.92 -7.37
N PRO A 5 -4.42 9.81 -8.07
CA PRO A 5 -5.36 9.20 -8.99
C PRO A 5 -6.52 8.57 -8.21
N PRO A 6 -7.67 8.41 -8.86
CA PRO A 6 -8.79 7.69 -8.27
C PRO A 6 -8.40 6.26 -7.87
N GLU A 7 -7.51 5.59 -8.59
CA GLU A 7 -7.07 4.22 -8.32
C GLU A 7 -6.27 4.12 -7.03
N CYS A 8 -5.27 4.99 -6.79
CA CYS A 8 -4.54 4.98 -5.51
C CYS A 8 -5.41 5.42 -4.34
N ALA A 9 -6.33 6.36 -4.56
CA ALA A 9 -7.29 6.75 -3.53
C ALA A 9 -8.21 5.58 -3.16
N ARG A 10 -8.68 4.81 -4.14
CA ARG A 10 -9.50 3.61 -3.94
C ARG A 10 -8.72 2.52 -3.22
N LEU A 11 -7.47 2.26 -3.62
CA LEU A 11 -6.58 1.33 -2.92
C LEU A 11 -6.39 1.73 -1.46
N ALA A 12 -6.13 3.02 -1.18
CA ALA A 12 -5.99 3.52 0.17
C ALA A 12 -7.26 3.34 1.02
N VAL A 13 -8.44 3.53 0.43
CA VAL A 13 -9.73 3.24 1.10
C VAL A 13 -9.84 1.76 1.46
N GLU A 14 -9.59 0.85 0.52
CA GLU A 14 -9.69 -0.59 0.75
C GLU A 14 -8.69 -1.08 1.82
N LEU A 15 -7.46 -0.56 1.80
CA LEU A 15 -6.46 -0.87 2.84
C LEU A 15 -6.88 -0.36 4.22
N ARG A 16 -7.51 0.82 4.31
CA ARG A 16 -8.06 1.31 5.58
C ARG A 16 -9.20 0.43 6.08
N MET A 17 -10.12 0.03 5.19
CA MET A 17 -11.24 -0.87 5.55
C MET A 17 -10.72 -2.24 6.01
N LEU A 18 -9.68 -2.76 5.35
CA LEU A 18 -9.03 -4.00 5.74
C LEU A 18 -8.38 -3.89 7.13
N ARG A 19 -7.61 -2.81 7.39
CA ARG A 19 -7.01 -2.53 8.70
C ARG A 19 -8.04 -2.38 9.81
N LEU A 20 -9.17 -1.72 9.53
CA LEU A 20 -10.24 -1.53 10.50
C LEU A 20 -10.90 -2.87 10.87
N ARG A 21 -11.13 -3.75 9.88
CA ARG A 21 -11.69 -5.09 10.12
C ARG A 21 -10.75 -6.01 10.88
N SER A 22 -9.43 -5.84 10.73
CA SER A 22 -8.43 -6.59 11.50
C SER A 22 -8.13 -6.01 12.88
N ALA A 23 -8.83 -4.93 13.28
CA ALA A 23 -8.61 -4.23 14.56
C ALA A 23 -7.15 -3.78 14.80
N LEU A 24 -6.35 -3.64 13.74
CA LEU A 24 -4.94 -3.26 13.84
C LEU A 24 -4.77 -1.76 14.01
N THR A 25 -3.96 -1.34 14.99
CA THR A 25 -3.49 0.04 15.07
C THR A 25 -2.38 0.30 14.03
N LEU A 26 -2.10 1.56 13.71
CA LEU A 26 -0.92 1.91 12.88
C LEU A 26 0.39 1.43 13.52
N THR A 27 0.44 1.39 14.85
CA THR A 27 1.62 0.90 15.58
C THR A 27 1.79 -0.60 15.43
N ALA A 28 0.74 -1.38 15.71
CA ALA A 28 0.78 -2.82 15.52
C ALA A 28 1.13 -3.18 14.06
N LEU A 29 0.55 -2.47 13.10
CA LEU A 29 0.85 -2.68 11.69
C LEU A 29 2.32 -2.38 11.34
N ALA A 30 2.93 -1.38 11.97
CA ALA A 30 4.34 -1.06 11.76
C ALA A 30 5.30 -2.00 12.52
N GLU A 31 4.86 -2.65 13.59
CA GLU A 31 5.64 -3.64 14.34
C GLU A 31 5.59 -5.01 13.65
N GLU A 32 4.42 -5.39 13.12
CA GLU A 32 4.20 -6.66 12.40
C GLU A 32 4.74 -6.64 10.96
N THR A 33 5.22 -5.49 10.47
CA THR A 33 5.74 -5.36 9.10
C THR A 33 7.05 -4.58 9.07
N CYS A 34 7.84 -4.74 8.00
CA CYS A 34 9.11 -4.01 7.83
C CYS A 34 8.94 -2.51 7.48
N TYR A 35 7.76 -1.93 7.68
CA TYR A 35 7.45 -0.55 7.28
C TYR A 35 7.11 0.33 8.47
N SER A 36 7.63 1.55 8.50
CA SER A 36 7.38 2.50 9.58
C SER A 36 5.93 3.02 9.59
N LYS A 37 5.49 3.55 10.74
CA LYS A 37 4.18 4.22 10.90
C LYS A 37 3.94 5.32 9.86
N SER A 38 4.98 6.09 9.53
CA SER A 38 4.91 7.18 8.55
C SER A 38 4.69 6.64 7.13
N SER A 39 5.34 5.54 6.76
CA SER A 39 5.10 4.86 5.48
C SER A 39 3.66 4.35 5.39
N TRP A 40 3.20 3.67 6.44
CA TRP A 40 1.80 3.22 6.53
C TRP A 40 0.80 4.37 6.46
N HIS A 41 1.06 5.48 7.13
CA HIS A 41 0.22 6.67 7.05
C HIS A 41 0.13 7.19 5.61
N ARG A 42 1.25 7.26 4.88
CA ARG A 42 1.26 7.69 3.46
C ARG A 42 0.47 6.74 2.56
N TYR A 43 0.66 5.43 2.73
CA TYR A 43 -0.07 4.41 1.95
C TYR A 43 -1.57 4.45 2.22
N LEU A 44 -1.95 4.54 3.49
CA LEU A 44 -3.35 4.57 3.91
C LEU A 44 -4.02 5.92 3.62
N THR A 45 -3.27 6.97 3.32
CA THR A 45 -3.82 8.25 2.84
C THR A 45 -3.82 8.36 1.32
N GLY A 46 -3.19 7.41 0.61
CA GLY A 46 -3.06 7.42 -0.85
C GLY A 46 -2.05 8.44 -1.37
N THR A 47 -1.23 9.02 -0.50
CA THR A 47 -0.18 9.99 -0.86
C THR A 47 1.09 9.31 -1.37
N ALA A 48 1.19 7.99 -1.21
CA ALA A 48 2.20 7.14 -1.83
C ALA A 48 1.57 5.79 -2.18
N LEU A 49 2.00 5.19 -3.28
CA LEU A 49 1.63 3.81 -3.61
C LEU A 49 2.39 2.85 -2.67
N PRO A 50 1.69 1.98 -1.92
CA PRO A 50 2.36 0.93 -1.16
C PRO A 50 3.03 -0.08 -2.10
N PRO A 51 4.20 -0.63 -1.74
CA PRO A 51 4.77 -1.75 -2.48
C PRO A 51 3.88 -2.99 -2.31
N LEU A 52 3.82 -3.87 -3.31
CA LEU A 52 2.97 -5.06 -3.27
C LEU A 52 3.19 -5.93 -2.01
N PRO A 53 4.43 -6.17 -1.52
CA PRO A 53 4.64 -6.89 -0.26
C PRO A 53 3.96 -6.28 0.97
N ALA A 54 3.81 -4.95 1.02
CA ALA A 54 3.08 -4.27 2.10
C ALA A 54 1.58 -4.61 2.04
N VAL A 55 1.00 -4.56 0.83
CA VAL A 55 -0.41 -4.93 0.59
C VAL A 55 -0.66 -6.39 1.00
N GLN A 56 0.23 -7.29 0.59
CA GLN A 56 0.15 -8.71 0.95
C GLN A 56 0.29 -8.95 2.45
N ALA A 57 1.20 -8.24 3.14
CA ALA A 57 1.35 -8.36 4.59
C ALA A 57 0.06 -7.97 5.31
N LEU A 58 -0.60 -6.86 4.92
CA LEU A 58 -1.87 -6.47 5.52
C LEU A 58 -3.00 -7.47 5.22
N CYS A 59 -3.07 -8.03 4.00
CA CYS A 59 -4.01 -9.12 3.68
C CYS A 59 -3.83 -10.34 4.60
N ARG A 60 -2.58 -10.78 4.82
CA ARG A 60 -2.28 -11.91 5.69
C ARG A 60 -2.71 -11.63 7.13
N LEU A 61 -2.39 -10.45 7.65
CA LEU A 61 -2.77 -10.05 9.02
C LEU A 61 -4.28 -9.91 9.20
N ALA A 62 -5.01 -9.56 8.14
CA ALA A 62 -6.45 -9.42 8.17
C ALA A 62 -7.23 -10.70 7.82
N GLY A 63 -6.53 -11.78 7.44
CA GLY A 63 -7.16 -13.05 7.04
C GLY A 63 -8.05 -12.94 5.80
N ASP A 64 -7.80 -11.98 4.90
CA ASP A 64 -8.65 -11.68 3.74
C ASP A 64 -8.00 -12.10 2.40
N SER A 65 -8.80 -12.17 1.34
CA SER A 65 -8.37 -12.65 0.03
C SER A 65 -7.42 -11.66 -0.66
N GLN A 66 -6.22 -12.15 -0.99
CA GLN A 66 -5.17 -11.44 -1.73
C GLN A 66 -5.51 -11.11 -3.20
N PRO A 67 -6.27 -11.92 -3.98
CA PRO A 67 -6.43 -11.71 -5.42
C PRO A 67 -7.15 -10.40 -5.79
N ARG A 68 -8.23 -10.06 -5.08
CA ARG A 68 -8.99 -8.82 -5.34
C ARG A 68 -8.14 -7.58 -5.05
N LEU A 69 -7.38 -7.60 -3.96
CA LEU A 69 -6.56 -6.46 -3.56
C LEU A 69 -5.33 -6.32 -4.44
N HIS A 70 -4.77 -7.43 -4.93
CA HIS A 70 -3.71 -7.44 -5.94
C HIS A 70 -4.17 -6.78 -7.24
N ALA A 71 -5.32 -7.16 -7.79
CA ALA A 71 -5.83 -6.55 -9.02
C ALA A 71 -6.06 -5.03 -8.87
N LEU A 72 -6.52 -4.59 -7.69
CA LEU A 72 -6.65 -3.16 -7.39
C LEU A 72 -5.29 -2.46 -7.27
N TRP A 73 -4.29 -3.14 -6.72
CA TRP A 73 -2.93 -2.63 -6.65
C TRP A 73 -2.32 -2.45 -8.04
N GLU A 74 -2.54 -3.39 -8.97
CA GLU A 74 -2.07 -3.26 -10.36
C GLU A 74 -2.68 -2.04 -11.07
N LEU A 75 -3.98 -1.79 -10.90
CA LEU A 75 -4.62 -0.58 -11.43
C LEU A 75 -4.02 0.69 -10.83
N ALA A 76 -3.75 0.69 -9.53
CA ALA A 76 -3.14 1.81 -8.84
C ALA A 76 -1.67 2.02 -9.25
N GLU A 77 -0.93 0.95 -9.49
CA GLU A 77 0.42 0.96 -10.02
C GLU A 77 0.44 1.56 -11.42
N THR A 78 -0.42 1.08 -12.33
CA THR A 78 -0.48 1.62 -13.70
C THR A 78 -0.84 3.12 -13.72
N ALA A 79 -1.79 3.54 -12.87
CA ALA A 79 -2.17 4.94 -12.73
C ALA A 79 -1.11 5.81 -12.04
N TRP A 80 -0.25 5.21 -11.21
CA TRP A 80 0.87 5.89 -10.56
C TRP A 80 2.08 6.00 -11.50
N SER A 81 2.41 4.91 -12.19
CA SER A 81 3.49 4.80 -13.18
C SER A 81 3.28 5.74 -14.39
N GLY A 82 2.02 5.99 -14.77
CA GLY A 82 1.68 7.00 -15.76
C GLY A 82 1.87 8.46 -15.30
N ARG A 83 2.01 8.70 -13.99
CA ARG A 83 2.26 10.02 -13.39
C ARG A 83 3.74 10.28 -13.15
N ASP A 84 4.55 9.23 -13.00
CA ASP A 84 5.97 9.29 -12.69
C ASP A 84 6.84 8.87 -13.88
N SER A 85 6.47 9.29 -15.10
CA SER A 85 7.35 9.28 -16.29
C SER A 85 8.61 10.17 -16.14
N THR A 86 9.07 10.38 -14.90
CA THR A 86 10.44 10.62 -14.47
C THR A 86 10.74 9.58 -13.35
N THR A 87 11.47 8.52 -13.70
CA THR A 87 11.91 7.36 -12.90
C THR A 87 12.42 7.71 -11.47
N PRO A 88 12.35 6.80 -10.47
CA PRO A 88 13.38 5.76 -10.36
C PRO A 88 12.86 4.37 -9.90
N ALA A 89 13.41 3.33 -10.53
CA ALA A 89 13.43 1.98 -9.96
C ALA A 89 14.23 2.01 -8.65
N ALA A 90 13.54 1.88 -7.51
CA ALA A 90 14.15 1.58 -6.23
C ALA A 90 13.96 0.09 -5.95
N THR A 91 14.93 -0.70 -6.43
CA THR A 91 15.17 -2.07 -6.00
C THR A 91 15.60 -2.04 -4.53
N PRO A 92 14.89 -2.67 -3.57
CA PRO A 92 15.51 -2.96 -2.29
C PRO A 92 16.42 -4.18 -2.52
N ALA A 93 17.72 -3.91 -2.70
CA ALA A 93 18.75 -4.94 -2.58
C ALA A 93 18.74 -5.43 -1.13
N LEU A 94 18.22 -6.64 -0.95
CA LEU A 94 18.47 -7.47 0.23
C LEU A 94 19.85 -8.12 0.02
N ALA A 95 20.85 -7.74 0.82
CA ALA A 95 22.09 -8.48 1.05
C ALA A 95 22.54 -8.08 2.47
N ALA A 96 22.41 -8.99 3.45
CA ALA A 96 23.36 -10.04 3.80
C ALA A 96 24.60 -9.47 4.51
#